data_AF-A0A819WPQ2-F1
#
_entry.id   AF-A0A819WPQ2-F1
#
_cell.length_a   1.000
_cell.length_b   1.000
_cell.length_c   1.000
_cell.angle_alpha   90.00
_cell.angle_beta   90.00
_cell.angle_gamma   90.00
#
_symmetry.space_group_name_H-M   'P 1'
#
loop_
_entity.id
_entity.type
_entity.pdbx_description
1 polymer ?
#
loop_
_entity_poly.entity_id
_entity_poly.type
_entity_poly.pdbx_seq_one_letter_code
_entity_poly.pdbx_strand_id
1 'polypeptide(L)'
;MVSLIEQLPVEILLKIFRHLEVHDLVNAFGDLNNHFRSILASCHLRVHVNISSEDMHNFIWSILPLQNIRSLKTPHGANNLLVRFIRCYGRVLVHLVTISLTIEKHDVEHIIDILPYLIDLKRLSIRQLLRNDDDKNDPSFFPAIVRMKNLRVCILTNVLTMKPEENLPGSNNSIEKLDITGLTSASLTLIILRHMPNLRILHLERLTWRELFTFSDYNFFQNNLTELRIDDWQESYANFERLIYSVPSLHNLRIAYWGMGNNEHYIVFDQRLFKSIINGSHFLGGTITWHPINVSVTGTSVDIIITQTYSWGYLLVLCTTAMITSNQLIPVGVYSYLTTQKLDCINSCGASSTGYVAPSIRPYCMDISAPVGTTISQRSDIVTLQEGDDFSAAFQQSAWRPLATASSAPWSISVRINVNRRSDNGLYNNAPVATMMSPILIPVNQLTIINVPVADADGDIIHCRWSTTSNGVDECGGVCPPSSLPSNMTIYPNCTILIIDQTVGNWFAVALMVEDFIDSTSITPLSSIPVQFLVQIVNQSSCPNPPTIIGPSLEESCIVVVTGQTFISQLFALNNCGSSVTIMDITILAFLGMIRGNITQVNTTTYYIDLSWTPTDSQLGYQVICAMAFDR
;
A
#
# COMPACT_ATOMS: atom_id res chain seq x y z
N MET A 1 -49.36 -28.31 -48.66
CA MET A 1 -48.54 -28.26 -47.42
C MET A 1 -47.75 -26.96 -47.33
N VAL A 2 -47.15 -26.47 -48.43
CA VAL A 2 -46.39 -25.20 -48.49
C VAL A 2 -47.21 -23.95 -48.12
N SER A 3 -48.49 -23.85 -48.52
CA SER A 3 -49.35 -22.69 -48.21
C SER A 3 -49.82 -22.59 -46.75
N LEU A 4 -49.71 -23.66 -45.94
CA LEU A 4 -50.04 -23.63 -44.52
C LEU A 4 -48.86 -23.17 -43.65
N ILE A 5 -47.63 -23.29 -44.15
CA ILE A 5 -46.41 -22.90 -43.42
C ILE A 5 -46.25 -21.37 -43.42
N GLU A 6 -46.70 -20.68 -44.47
CA GLU A 6 -46.65 -19.20 -44.58
C GLU A 6 -47.58 -18.47 -43.60
N GLN A 7 -48.53 -19.15 -42.98
CA GLN A 7 -49.47 -18.56 -42.01
C GLN A 7 -49.05 -18.76 -40.54
N LEU A 8 -47.92 -19.42 -40.29
CA LEU A 8 -47.43 -19.63 -38.93
C LEU A 8 -46.84 -18.33 -38.37
N PRO A 9 -47.15 -17.97 -37.11
CA PRO A 9 -46.45 -16.90 -36.41
C PRO A 9 -44.94 -17.11 -36.42
N VAL A 10 -44.18 -16.03 -36.60
CA VAL A 10 -42.71 -16.03 -36.71
C VAL A 10 -42.06 -16.79 -35.55
N GLU A 11 -42.63 -16.74 -34.36
CA GLU A 11 -42.14 -17.43 -33.17
C GLU A 11 -42.20 -18.96 -33.27
N ILE A 12 -43.18 -19.50 -34.00
CA ILE A 12 -43.31 -20.95 -34.23
C ILE A 12 -42.32 -21.41 -35.29
N LEU A 13 -42.16 -20.63 -36.36
CA LEU A 13 -41.15 -20.89 -37.40
C LEU A 13 -39.73 -20.89 -36.80
N LEU A 14 -39.41 -19.93 -35.93
CA LEU A 14 -38.12 -19.86 -35.24
C LEU A 14 -37.85 -21.03 -34.29
N LYS A 15 -38.90 -21.63 -33.69
CA LYS A 15 -38.77 -22.86 -32.88
C LYS A 15 -38.48 -24.08 -33.75
N ILE A 16 -39.11 -24.17 -34.93
CA ILE A 16 -38.88 -25.25 -35.89
C ILE A 16 -37.45 -25.16 -36.45
N PHE A 17 -36.98 -23.96 -36.80
CA PHE A 17 -35.63 -23.74 -37.33
C PHE A 17 -34.50 -24.01 -36.35
N ARG A 18 -34.77 -24.01 -35.03
CA ARG A 18 -33.78 -24.39 -34.01
C ARG A 18 -33.39 -25.88 -34.05
N HIS A 19 -34.15 -26.70 -34.77
CA HIS A 19 -33.98 -28.15 -34.81
C HIS A 19 -33.58 -28.70 -36.19
N LEU A 20 -33.31 -27.84 -37.17
CA LEU A 20 -32.94 -28.23 -38.53
C LEU A 20 -31.47 -27.91 -38.80
N GLU A 21 -30.76 -28.82 -39.46
CA GLU A 21 -29.41 -28.57 -39.97
C GLU A 21 -29.48 -27.75 -41.26
N VAL A 22 -28.42 -27.00 -41.58
CA VAL A 22 -28.40 -26.04 -42.70
C VAL A 22 -28.69 -26.71 -44.05
N HIS A 23 -28.27 -27.96 -44.22
CA HIS A 23 -28.57 -28.79 -45.40
C HIS A 23 -30.09 -29.01 -45.59
N ASP A 24 -30.85 -29.21 -44.51
CA ASP A 24 -32.29 -29.48 -44.56
C ASP A 24 -33.08 -28.20 -44.89
N LEU A 25 -32.55 -27.05 -44.47
CA LEU A 25 -33.08 -25.72 -44.81
C LEU A 25 -32.90 -25.36 -46.30
N VAL A 26 -31.81 -25.79 -46.93
CA VAL A 26 -31.55 -25.49 -48.35
C VAL A 26 -32.40 -26.36 -49.28
N ASN A 27 -32.58 -27.64 -48.95
CA ASN A 27 -33.37 -28.58 -49.77
C ASN A 27 -34.88 -28.39 -49.63
N ALA A 28 -35.38 -27.94 -48.48
CA ALA A 28 -36.81 -27.75 -48.25
C ALA A 28 -37.40 -26.45 -48.86
N PHE A 29 -36.58 -25.48 -49.26
CA PHE A 29 -37.04 -24.09 -49.50
C PHE A 29 -36.57 -23.46 -50.83
N GLY A 30 -36.46 -24.24 -51.90
CA GLY A 30 -36.17 -23.72 -53.25
C GLY A 30 -37.17 -22.65 -53.74
N ASP A 31 -38.44 -22.74 -53.33
CA ASP A 31 -39.53 -21.86 -53.79
C ASP A 31 -39.96 -20.78 -52.77
N LEU A 32 -39.53 -20.85 -51.50
CA LEU A 32 -39.90 -19.89 -50.44
C LEU A 32 -38.98 -18.65 -50.43
N ASN A 33 -38.40 -18.36 -51.60
CA ASN A 33 -37.19 -17.57 -51.76
C ASN A 33 -37.43 -16.06 -51.49
N ASN A 34 -38.62 -15.53 -51.78
CA ASN A 34 -38.87 -14.08 -51.68
C ASN A 34 -39.26 -13.62 -50.27
N HIS A 35 -40.11 -14.37 -49.56
CA HIS A 35 -40.49 -14.02 -48.19
C HIS A 35 -39.33 -14.22 -47.22
N PHE A 36 -38.58 -15.31 -47.38
CA PHE A 36 -37.38 -15.57 -46.59
C PHE A 36 -36.29 -14.53 -46.88
N ARG A 37 -36.10 -14.12 -48.14
CA ARG A 37 -35.22 -12.98 -48.48
C ARG A 37 -35.68 -11.68 -47.82
N SER A 38 -36.98 -11.39 -47.77
CA SER A 38 -37.51 -10.20 -47.08
C SER A 38 -37.29 -10.25 -45.57
N ILE A 39 -37.41 -11.43 -44.94
CA ILE A 39 -37.12 -11.62 -43.52
C ILE A 39 -35.62 -11.49 -43.26
N LEU A 40 -34.79 -12.15 -44.07
CA LEU A 40 -33.34 -12.07 -43.97
C LEU A 40 -32.84 -10.64 -44.17
N ALA A 41 -33.39 -9.91 -45.15
CA ALA A 41 -33.15 -8.49 -45.45
C ALA A 41 -33.68 -7.50 -44.41
N SER A 42 -34.50 -7.96 -43.45
CA SER A 42 -35.00 -7.10 -42.38
C SER A 42 -33.86 -6.56 -41.54
N CYS A 43 -33.76 -5.24 -41.40
CA CYS A 43 -32.78 -4.57 -40.53
C CYS A 43 -32.98 -4.87 -39.03
N HIS A 44 -34.11 -5.47 -38.67
CA HIS A 44 -34.39 -5.95 -37.32
C HIS A 44 -33.85 -7.35 -37.05
N LEU A 45 -33.57 -8.14 -38.11
CA LEU A 45 -33.05 -9.49 -37.95
C LEU A 45 -31.58 -9.45 -37.56
N ARG A 46 -31.22 -10.16 -36.49
CA ARG A 46 -29.84 -10.29 -36.01
C ARG A 46 -29.41 -11.73 -36.19
N VAL A 47 -28.39 -11.95 -37.01
CA VAL A 47 -27.95 -13.30 -37.38
C VAL A 47 -26.69 -13.67 -36.59
N HIS A 48 -26.70 -14.87 -36.01
CA HIS A 48 -25.55 -15.50 -35.39
C HIS A 48 -25.09 -16.64 -36.30
N VAL A 49 -23.87 -16.54 -36.84
CA VAL A 49 -23.34 -17.51 -37.81
C VAL A 49 -22.29 -18.38 -37.12
N ASN A 50 -22.50 -19.70 -37.18
CA ASN A 50 -21.51 -20.70 -36.77
C ASN A 50 -21.02 -21.39 -38.05
N ILE A 51 -19.74 -21.21 -38.40
CA ILE A 51 -19.21 -21.69 -39.69
C ILE A 51 -18.57 -23.05 -39.46
N SER A 52 -19.18 -24.17 -39.87
CA SER A 52 -18.52 -25.47 -39.82
C SER A 52 -17.52 -25.66 -40.98
N SER A 53 -16.55 -26.56 -40.82
CA SER A 53 -15.52 -26.83 -41.83
C SER A 53 -16.07 -27.44 -43.12
N GLU A 54 -17.25 -28.08 -43.08
CA GLU A 54 -17.87 -28.72 -44.25
C GLU A 54 -18.78 -27.77 -45.05
N ASP A 55 -19.21 -26.65 -44.48
CA ASP A 55 -20.29 -25.83 -45.04
C ASP A 55 -19.84 -24.75 -46.05
N MET A 56 -18.55 -24.36 -46.06
CA MET A 56 -18.18 -23.08 -46.69
C MET A 56 -17.92 -23.10 -48.20
N HIS A 57 -17.76 -24.27 -48.83
CA HIS A 57 -17.65 -24.36 -50.29
C HIS A 57 -19.01 -24.23 -51.00
N ASN A 58 -20.12 -24.49 -50.30
CA ASN A 58 -21.47 -24.44 -50.86
C ASN A 58 -22.32 -23.27 -50.31
N PHE A 59 -21.78 -22.46 -49.38
CA PHE A 59 -22.54 -21.40 -48.74
C PHE A 59 -22.67 -20.17 -49.66
N ILE A 60 -23.90 -19.89 -50.09
CA ILE A 60 -24.21 -18.73 -50.95
C ILE A 60 -24.25 -17.46 -50.08
N TRP A 61 -23.08 -16.87 -49.82
CA TRP A 61 -22.94 -15.59 -49.11
C TRP A 61 -23.69 -14.43 -49.77
N SER A 62 -24.08 -14.55 -51.05
CA SER A 62 -24.86 -13.54 -51.76
C SER A 62 -26.33 -13.45 -51.33
N ILE A 63 -26.84 -14.39 -50.53
CA ILE A 63 -28.23 -14.39 -50.06
C ILE A 63 -28.37 -13.72 -48.67
N LEU A 64 -27.31 -13.73 -47.87
CA LEU A 64 -27.33 -13.14 -46.53
C LEU A 64 -26.97 -11.65 -46.59
N PRO A 65 -27.81 -10.75 -46.06
CA PRO A 65 -27.44 -9.36 -45.87
C PRO A 65 -26.39 -9.31 -44.76
N LEU A 66 -25.13 -9.23 -45.18
CA LEU A 66 -23.95 -9.32 -44.31
C LEU A 66 -23.97 -8.28 -43.18
N GLN A 67 -24.61 -7.13 -43.41
CA GLN A 67 -24.88 -6.10 -42.41
C GLN A 67 -25.67 -6.61 -41.19
N ASN A 68 -26.45 -7.69 -41.30
CA ASN A 68 -27.26 -8.23 -40.20
C ASN A 68 -26.50 -9.24 -39.31
N ILE A 69 -25.27 -9.61 -39.67
CA ILE A 69 -24.46 -10.55 -38.89
C ILE A 69 -23.93 -9.83 -37.64
N ARG A 70 -24.34 -10.31 -36.46
CA ARG A 70 -23.92 -9.77 -35.16
C ARG A 70 -22.86 -10.58 -34.44
N SER A 71 -22.80 -11.87 -34.74
CA SER A 71 -21.88 -12.80 -34.09
C SER A 71 -21.36 -13.82 -35.09
N LEU A 72 -20.06 -14.08 -35.00
CA LEU A 72 -19.37 -15.06 -35.81
C LEU A 72 -18.64 -16.04 -34.90
N LYS A 73 -18.80 -17.34 -35.12
CA LYS A 73 -18.09 -18.38 -34.39
C LYS A 73 -17.48 -19.37 -35.36
N THR A 74 -16.22 -19.75 -35.12
CA THR A 74 -15.57 -20.84 -35.85
C THR A 74 -15.24 -22.02 -34.92
N PRO A 75 -15.54 -23.26 -35.34
CA PRO A 75 -14.98 -24.47 -34.77
C PRO A 75 -13.53 -24.63 -35.24
N HIS A 76 -12.89 -25.64 -34.65
CA HIS A 76 -11.52 -26.02 -34.97
C HIS A 76 -11.34 -26.34 -36.47
N GLY A 77 -10.23 -25.88 -37.06
CA GLY A 77 -9.84 -26.20 -38.44
C GLY A 77 -10.44 -25.30 -39.55
N ALA A 78 -11.29 -24.32 -39.21
CA ALA A 78 -11.97 -23.47 -40.21
C ALA A 78 -11.40 -22.03 -40.32
N ASN A 79 -10.23 -21.74 -39.74
CA ASN A 79 -9.73 -20.36 -39.60
C ASN A 79 -9.32 -19.72 -40.93
N ASN A 80 -8.67 -20.47 -41.82
CA ASN A 80 -8.30 -19.98 -43.16
C ASN A 80 -9.52 -19.51 -43.97
N LEU A 81 -10.65 -20.18 -43.80
CA LEU A 81 -11.91 -19.85 -44.45
C LEU A 81 -12.50 -18.57 -43.85
N LEU A 82 -12.45 -18.43 -42.53
CA LEU A 82 -12.88 -17.22 -41.84
C LEU A 82 -12.05 -16.01 -42.23
N VAL A 83 -10.74 -16.17 -42.29
CA VAL A 83 -9.81 -15.11 -42.67
C VAL A 83 -10.13 -14.62 -44.08
N ARG A 84 -10.35 -15.55 -45.03
CA ARG A 84 -10.82 -15.21 -46.38
C ARG A 84 -12.16 -14.48 -46.35
N PHE A 85 -13.12 -14.97 -45.56
CA PHE A 85 -14.43 -14.33 -45.41
C PHE A 85 -14.32 -12.90 -44.87
N ILE A 86 -13.58 -12.67 -43.78
CA ILE A 86 -13.40 -11.35 -43.18
C ILE A 86 -12.57 -10.43 -44.10
N ARG A 87 -11.58 -10.94 -44.83
CA ARG A 87 -10.86 -10.13 -45.85
C ARG A 87 -11.80 -9.66 -46.95
N CYS A 88 -12.68 -10.53 -47.44
CA CYS A 88 -13.62 -10.18 -48.53
C CYS A 88 -14.76 -9.27 -48.05
N TYR A 89 -15.26 -9.47 -46.83
CA TYR A 89 -16.55 -8.90 -46.40
C TYR A 89 -16.48 -8.07 -45.13
N GLY A 90 -15.36 -8.01 -44.42
CA GLY A 90 -15.24 -7.38 -43.09
C GLY A 90 -15.70 -5.93 -43.05
N ARG A 91 -15.44 -5.15 -44.11
CA ARG A 91 -15.90 -3.75 -44.22
C ARG A 91 -17.42 -3.59 -44.29
N VAL A 92 -18.14 -4.64 -44.68
CA VAL A 92 -19.61 -4.67 -44.79
C VAL A 92 -20.25 -5.19 -43.49
N LEU A 93 -19.47 -5.80 -42.59
CA LEU A 93 -19.90 -6.34 -41.30
C LEU A 93 -20.04 -5.25 -40.22
N VAL A 94 -20.68 -4.13 -40.56
CA VAL A 94 -20.82 -2.91 -39.70
C VAL A 94 -21.62 -3.13 -38.41
N HIS A 95 -22.27 -4.29 -38.25
CA HIS A 95 -22.99 -4.65 -37.02
C HIS A 95 -22.41 -5.86 -36.31
N LEU A 96 -21.23 -6.33 -36.72
CA LEU A 96 -20.56 -7.45 -36.08
C LEU A 96 -20.03 -7.03 -34.71
N VAL A 97 -20.64 -7.57 -33.66
CA VAL A 97 -20.34 -7.22 -32.27
C VAL A 97 -19.41 -8.24 -31.63
N THR A 98 -19.58 -9.52 -31.97
CA THR A 98 -18.88 -10.64 -31.29
C THR A 98 -18.20 -11.56 -32.29
N ILE A 99 -16.96 -11.93 -32.00
CA ILE A 99 -16.24 -12.99 -32.72
C ILE A 99 -15.69 -13.99 -31.70
N SER A 100 -15.88 -15.28 -31.98
CA SER A 100 -15.29 -16.39 -31.24
C SER A 100 -14.49 -17.29 -32.17
N LEU A 101 -13.18 -17.40 -31.96
CA LEU A 101 -12.26 -18.16 -32.80
C LEU A 101 -11.64 -19.32 -32.03
N THR A 102 -11.44 -20.45 -32.70
CA THR A 102 -10.62 -21.55 -32.20
C THR A 102 -9.42 -21.74 -33.11
N ILE A 103 -8.23 -21.33 -32.68
CA ILE A 103 -7.09 -21.05 -33.55
C ILE A 103 -5.95 -22.03 -33.31
N GLU A 104 -5.28 -22.46 -34.38
CA GLU A 104 -4.02 -23.18 -34.27
C GLU A 104 -2.85 -22.19 -34.32
N LYS A 105 -1.66 -22.62 -33.88
CA LYS A 105 -0.45 -21.77 -33.83
C LYS A 105 -0.14 -21.10 -35.18
N HIS A 106 -0.33 -21.80 -36.28
CA HIS A 106 -0.03 -21.29 -37.63
C HIS A 106 -1.08 -20.29 -38.16
N ASP A 107 -2.24 -20.16 -37.52
CA ASP A 107 -3.29 -19.24 -37.93
C ASP A 107 -3.13 -17.82 -37.35
N VAL A 108 -2.20 -17.62 -36.40
CA VAL A 108 -2.06 -16.36 -35.64
C VAL A 108 -1.79 -15.18 -36.56
N GLU A 109 -0.84 -15.28 -37.50
CA GLU A 109 -0.52 -14.22 -38.46
C GLU A 109 -1.74 -13.86 -39.33
N HIS A 110 -2.48 -14.87 -39.77
CA HIS A 110 -3.70 -14.66 -40.56
C HIS A 110 -4.80 -13.96 -39.79
N ILE A 111 -4.85 -14.13 -38.47
CA ILE A 111 -5.79 -13.42 -37.60
C ILE A 111 -5.36 -11.98 -37.40
N ILE A 112 -4.07 -11.72 -37.18
CA ILE A 112 -3.52 -10.36 -37.06
C ILE A 112 -3.89 -9.53 -38.30
N ASP A 113 -3.76 -10.12 -39.48
CA ASP A 113 -4.12 -9.49 -40.75
C ASP A 113 -5.58 -9.05 -40.83
N ILE A 114 -6.51 -9.73 -40.16
CA ILE A 114 -7.94 -9.43 -40.26
C ILE A 114 -8.46 -8.49 -39.17
N LEU A 115 -7.76 -8.34 -38.04
CA LEU A 115 -8.18 -7.45 -36.95
C LEU A 115 -8.47 -6.00 -37.40
N PRO A 116 -7.67 -5.38 -38.32
CA PRO A 116 -7.95 -4.02 -38.81
C PRO A 116 -9.29 -3.86 -39.54
N TYR A 117 -9.87 -4.95 -40.06
CA TYR A 117 -11.15 -4.93 -40.77
C TYR A 117 -12.36 -5.01 -39.83
N LEU A 118 -12.14 -5.25 -38.54
CA LEU A 118 -13.16 -5.49 -37.52
C LEU A 118 -13.40 -4.25 -36.66
N ILE A 119 -13.72 -3.13 -37.31
CA ILE A 119 -13.70 -1.79 -36.72
C ILE A 119 -14.70 -1.64 -35.55
N ASP A 120 -15.87 -2.28 -35.62
CA ASP A 120 -16.96 -2.14 -34.62
C ASP A 120 -17.04 -3.31 -33.61
N LEU A 121 -16.04 -4.19 -33.61
CA LEU A 121 -16.04 -5.36 -32.75
C LEU A 121 -15.96 -4.96 -31.28
N LYS A 122 -16.94 -5.42 -30.47
CA LYS A 122 -16.97 -5.14 -29.02
C LYS A 122 -16.46 -6.32 -28.19
N ARG A 123 -16.58 -7.54 -28.69
CA ARG A 123 -16.17 -8.76 -28.00
C ARG A 123 -15.36 -9.70 -28.89
N LEU A 124 -14.18 -10.05 -28.41
CA LEU A 124 -13.27 -11.00 -29.05
C LEU A 124 -13.01 -12.16 -28.09
N SER A 125 -13.21 -13.38 -28.54
CA SER A 125 -12.93 -14.60 -27.80
C SER A 125 -12.03 -15.48 -28.67
N ILE A 126 -10.83 -15.79 -28.20
CA ILE A 126 -9.87 -16.60 -28.94
C ILE A 126 -9.46 -17.76 -28.03
N ARG A 127 -9.69 -18.97 -28.51
CA ARG A 127 -9.21 -20.21 -27.88
C ARG A 127 -8.10 -20.76 -28.75
N GLN A 128 -6.86 -20.74 -28.26
CA GLN A 128 -5.75 -21.37 -28.93
C GLN A 128 -5.70 -22.86 -28.56
N LEU A 129 -5.48 -23.74 -29.54
CA LEU A 129 -5.21 -25.16 -29.28
C LEU A 129 -3.70 -25.37 -29.18
N LEU A 130 -3.26 -25.89 -28.03
CA LEU A 130 -1.85 -26.07 -27.72
C LEU A 130 -1.30 -27.34 -28.37
N ARG A 131 -0.14 -27.20 -29.02
CA ARG A 131 0.83 -28.29 -29.20
C ARG A 131 2.07 -27.90 -28.39
N ASN A 132 2.50 -28.78 -27.49
CA ASN A 132 3.46 -28.52 -26.41
C ASN A 132 4.90 -28.17 -26.83
N ASP A 133 5.17 -28.01 -28.13
CA ASP A 133 6.54 -27.91 -28.64
C ASP A 133 6.76 -26.55 -29.34
N ASP A 134 7.76 -25.82 -28.84
CA ASP A 134 8.37 -24.57 -29.31
C ASP A 134 7.81 -23.20 -28.85
N ASP A 135 8.66 -22.53 -28.06
CA ASP A 135 8.63 -21.18 -27.41
C ASP A 135 8.45 -19.95 -28.32
N LYS A 136 7.92 -20.09 -29.53
CA LYS A 136 7.77 -18.97 -30.47
C LYS A 136 6.31 -18.58 -30.66
N ASN A 137 5.79 -17.77 -29.75
CA ASN A 137 4.61 -16.95 -30.03
C ASN A 137 5.04 -15.64 -30.67
N ASP A 138 4.26 -15.17 -31.64
CA ASP A 138 4.49 -13.90 -32.32
C ASP A 138 4.23 -12.73 -31.35
N PRO A 139 5.24 -11.91 -31.02
CA PRO A 139 5.08 -10.79 -30.10
C PRO A 139 4.09 -9.72 -30.59
N SER A 140 3.77 -9.70 -31.89
CA SER A 140 2.87 -8.71 -32.50
C SER A 140 1.37 -8.96 -32.27
N PHE A 141 0.99 -10.15 -31.79
CA PHE A 141 -0.42 -10.52 -31.61
C PHE A 141 -1.16 -9.69 -30.56
N PHE A 142 -0.60 -9.55 -29.36
CA PHE A 142 -1.23 -8.76 -28.29
C PHE A 142 -1.35 -7.28 -28.66
N PRO A 143 -0.29 -6.61 -29.16
CA PRO A 143 -0.38 -5.23 -29.63
C PRO A 143 -1.48 -5.02 -30.67
N ALA A 144 -1.71 -5.97 -31.58
CA ALA A 144 -2.76 -5.86 -32.59
C ALA A 144 -4.17 -5.84 -31.97
N ILE A 145 -4.42 -6.66 -30.94
CA ILE A 145 -5.70 -6.67 -30.20
C ILE A 145 -5.89 -5.35 -29.44
N VAL A 146 -4.85 -4.87 -28.76
CA VAL A 146 -4.90 -3.64 -27.95
C VAL A 146 -5.17 -2.39 -28.81
N ARG A 147 -4.79 -2.41 -30.09
CA ARG A 147 -5.06 -1.32 -31.06
C ARG A 147 -6.53 -1.23 -31.52
N MET A 148 -7.37 -2.20 -31.18
CA MET A 148 -8.79 -2.19 -31.57
C MET A 148 -9.58 -1.15 -30.74
N LYS A 149 -9.99 -0.06 -31.38
CA LYS A 149 -10.61 1.12 -30.72
C LYS A 149 -11.96 0.88 -30.05
N ASN A 150 -12.70 -0.15 -30.46
CA ASN A 150 -14.06 -0.43 -29.99
C ASN A 150 -14.17 -1.71 -29.17
N LEU A 151 -13.06 -2.45 -28.99
CA LEU A 151 -13.04 -3.70 -28.27
C LEU A 151 -13.19 -3.45 -26.76
N ARG A 152 -14.27 -3.95 -26.16
CA ARG A 152 -14.57 -3.80 -24.72
C ARG A 152 -14.22 -5.06 -23.93
N VAL A 153 -14.44 -6.23 -24.52
CA VAL A 153 -14.25 -7.52 -23.87
C VAL A 153 -13.32 -8.39 -24.70
N CYS A 154 -12.21 -8.83 -24.11
CA CYS A 154 -11.27 -9.75 -24.73
C CYS A 154 -11.12 -11.00 -23.85
N ILE A 155 -11.27 -12.18 -24.44
CA ILE A 155 -11.10 -13.47 -23.78
C ILE A 155 -10.06 -14.26 -24.57
N LEU A 156 -8.96 -14.60 -23.93
CA LEU A 156 -7.84 -15.34 -24.46
C LEU A 156 -7.69 -16.64 -23.67
N THR A 157 -7.83 -17.78 -24.34
CA THR A 157 -7.77 -19.10 -23.70
C THR A 157 -6.66 -19.96 -24.26
N ASN A 158 -5.92 -20.59 -23.34
CA ASN A 158 -4.74 -21.41 -23.59
C ASN A 158 -3.64 -20.68 -24.38
N VAL A 159 -3.34 -19.44 -24.03
CA VAL A 159 -2.24 -18.70 -24.66
C VAL A 159 -0.94 -19.07 -23.96
N LEU A 160 0.03 -19.60 -24.71
CA LEU A 160 1.40 -19.78 -24.20
C LEU A 160 2.12 -18.43 -24.25
N THR A 161 3.00 -18.21 -23.27
CA THR A 161 4.09 -17.22 -23.24
C THR A 161 3.99 -16.10 -24.29
N MET A 162 3.11 -15.12 -24.06
CA MET A 162 3.23 -13.85 -24.76
C MET A 162 4.45 -13.15 -24.17
N LYS A 163 5.49 -12.95 -24.98
CA LYS A 163 6.54 -11.97 -24.67
C LYS A 163 6.02 -10.63 -25.16
N PRO A 164 5.55 -9.74 -24.27
CA PRO A 164 5.15 -8.42 -24.70
C PRO A 164 6.37 -7.66 -25.23
N GLU A 165 6.23 -6.97 -26.36
CA GLU A 165 7.14 -5.87 -26.68
C GLU A 165 6.99 -4.79 -25.61
N GLU A 166 8.11 -4.23 -25.14
CA GLU A 166 8.14 -3.19 -24.09
C GLU A 166 7.31 -1.94 -24.44
N ASN A 167 6.92 -1.78 -25.71
CA ASN A 167 6.22 -0.60 -26.22
C ASN A 167 4.81 -0.92 -26.70
N LEU A 168 3.88 -1.19 -25.78
CA LEU A 168 2.46 -1.11 -26.13
C LEU A 168 2.09 0.35 -26.45
N PRO A 169 1.37 0.62 -27.56
CA PRO A 169 0.95 1.97 -27.91
C PRO A 169 0.08 2.55 -26.80
N GLY A 170 0.60 3.59 -26.14
CA GLY A 170 -0.03 4.20 -24.97
C GLY A 170 -1.36 4.88 -25.28
N SER A 171 -2.27 4.80 -24.31
CA SER A 171 -3.46 5.65 -24.04
C SER A 171 -4.79 5.42 -24.79
N ASN A 172 -4.87 4.61 -25.85
CA ASN A 172 -6.10 4.54 -26.68
C ASN A 172 -6.76 3.15 -26.79
N ASN A 173 -6.62 2.27 -25.78
CA ASN A 173 -7.44 1.05 -25.74
C ASN A 173 -8.81 1.31 -25.10
N SER A 174 -9.82 0.60 -25.58
CA SER A 174 -11.19 0.63 -25.04
C SER A 174 -11.51 -0.58 -24.17
N ILE A 175 -10.55 -1.47 -23.92
CA ILE A 175 -10.80 -2.75 -23.25
C ILE A 175 -11.15 -2.50 -21.79
N GLU A 176 -12.34 -2.95 -21.38
CA GLU A 176 -12.85 -2.86 -20.01
C GLU A 176 -12.72 -4.20 -19.28
N LYS A 177 -12.78 -5.31 -20.01
CA LYS A 177 -12.65 -6.66 -19.47
C LYS A 177 -11.65 -7.49 -20.28
N LEU A 178 -10.68 -8.07 -19.58
CA LEU A 178 -9.65 -8.94 -20.15
C LEU A 178 -9.55 -10.23 -19.34
N ASP A 179 -9.86 -11.36 -19.98
CA ASP A 179 -9.69 -12.70 -19.40
C ASP A 179 -8.56 -13.40 -20.15
N ILE A 180 -7.48 -13.78 -19.45
CA ILE A 180 -6.37 -14.55 -20.01
C ILE A 180 -6.20 -15.83 -19.20
N THR A 181 -6.32 -16.96 -19.88
CA THR A 181 -6.14 -18.29 -19.30
C THR A 181 -5.01 -19.00 -20.02
N GLY A 182 -3.98 -19.47 -19.31
CA GLY A 182 -2.76 -20.05 -19.89
C GLY A 182 -1.47 -19.48 -19.30
N LEU A 183 -0.31 -19.96 -19.75
CA LEU A 183 0.99 -19.53 -19.21
C LEU A 183 1.25 -18.04 -19.50
N THR A 184 1.00 -17.21 -18.50
CA THR A 184 1.16 -15.76 -18.56
C THR A 184 2.44 -15.34 -17.84
N SER A 185 3.19 -14.40 -18.44
CA SER A 185 4.41 -13.86 -17.84
C SER A 185 4.10 -12.68 -16.92
N ALA A 186 4.94 -12.49 -15.90
CA ALA A 186 4.89 -11.31 -15.01
C ALA A 186 4.90 -9.99 -15.80
N SER A 187 5.77 -9.92 -16.80
CA SER A 187 5.97 -8.76 -17.66
C SER A 187 4.71 -8.39 -18.44
N LEU A 188 3.92 -9.38 -18.89
CA LEU A 188 2.64 -9.12 -19.57
C LEU A 188 1.63 -8.49 -18.62
N THR A 189 1.49 -9.03 -17.41
CA THR A 189 0.58 -8.50 -16.38
C THR A 189 0.92 -7.04 -16.06
N LEU A 190 2.20 -6.75 -15.89
CA LEU A 190 2.72 -5.40 -15.71
C LEU A 190 2.34 -4.45 -16.84
N ILE A 191 2.58 -4.87 -18.07
CA ILE A 191 2.32 -4.06 -19.25
C ILE A 191 0.83 -3.82 -19.46
N ILE A 192 -0.03 -4.81 -19.18
CA ILE A 192 -1.48 -4.65 -19.14
C ILE A 192 -1.87 -3.58 -18.12
N LEU A 193 -1.37 -3.71 -16.89
CA LEU A 193 -1.67 -2.79 -15.80
C LEU A 193 -1.07 -1.40 -16.02
N ARG A 194 -0.02 -1.25 -16.83
CA ARG A 194 0.55 0.06 -17.14
C ARG A 194 -0.15 0.77 -18.30
N HIS A 195 -0.58 0.01 -19.32
CA HIS A 195 -1.02 0.59 -20.59
C HIS A 195 -2.53 0.50 -20.84
N MET A 196 -3.32 -0.09 -19.93
CA MET A 196 -4.79 -0.22 -20.07
C MET A 196 -5.60 0.61 -19.06
N PRO A 197 -5.70 1.94 -19.23
CA PRO A 197 -6.36 2.82 -18.25
C PRO A 197 -7.88 2.57 -18.11
N ASN A 198 -8.51 2.01 -19.14
CA ASN A 198 -9.95 1.71 -19.16
C ASN A 198 -10.31 0.33 -18.58
N LEU A 199 -9.31 -0.48 -18.21
CA LEU A 199 -9.52 -1.83 -17.72
C LEU A 199 -10.19 -1.82 -16.35
N ARG A 200 -11.33 -2.51 -16.23
CA ARG A 200 -12.13 -2.65 -15.00
C ARG A 200 -12.09 -4.06 -14.43
N ILE A 201 -11.97 -5.07 -15.29
CA ILE A 201 -11.97 -6.48 -14.92
C ILE A 201 -10.78 -7.18 -15.56
N LEU A 202 -9.92 -7.78 -14.75
CA LEU A 202 -8.76 -8.55 -15.20
C LEU A 202 -8.78 -9.94 -14.57
N HIS A 203 -8.90 -10.99 -15.40
CA HIS A 203 -8.81 -12.38 -14.94
C HIS A 203 -7.56 -13.03 -15.54
N LEU A 204 -6.73 -13.62 -14.68
CA LEU A 204 -5.50 -14.31 -15.03
C LEU A 204 -5.52 -15.72 -14.43
N GLU A 205 -5.12 -16.73 -15.19
CA GLU A 205 -5.02 -18.12 -14.73
C GLU A 205 -3.69 -18.72 -15.20
N ARG A 206 -2.96 -19.42 -14.30
CA ARG A 206 -1.67 -20.11 -14.55
C ARG A 206 -0.50 -19.20 -14.94
N LEU A 207 -0.16 -18.27 -14.06
CA LEU A 207 1.00 -17.39 -14.23
C LEU A 207 2.33 -18.12 -13.95
N THR A 208 3.31 -18.01 -14.85
CA THR A 208 4.67 -18.56 -14.66
C THR A 208 5.60 -17.50 -14.08
N TRP A 209 6.06 -17.67 -12.84
CA TRP A 209 6.51 -16.55 -12.01
C TRP A 209 8.02 -16.46 -11.69
N ARG A 210 8.91 -16.90 -12.59
CA ARG A 210 10.37 -16.80 -12.31
C ARG A 210 10.98 -15.39 -12.35
N GLU A 211 10.23 -14.33 -12.69
CA GLU A 211 10.80 -13.02 -13.07
C GLU A 211 10.20 -11.78 -12.36
N LEU A 212 9.46 -11.94 -11.25
CA LEU A 212 8.80 -10.80 -10.56
C LEU A 212 9.71 -9.86 -9.75
N PHE A 213 10.99 -10.19 -9.59
CA PHE A 213 11.86 -9.44 -8.68
C PHE A 213 12.55 -8.28 -9.38
N THR A 214 11.88 -7.11 -9.38
CA THR A 214 12.44 -5.74 -9.30
C THR A 214 11.34 -4.71 -9.58
N PHE A 215 10.29 -4.67 -8.77
CA PHE A 215 9.41 -3.51 -8.75
C PHE A 215 10.07 -2.43 -7.88
N SER A 216 10.84 -1.53 -8.49
CA SER A 216 11.38 -0.33 -7.82
C SER A 216 10.63 0.95 -8.19
N ASP A 217 9.71 0.89 -9.14
CA ASP A 217 8.98 2.06 -9.64
C ASP A 217 7.47 1.81 -9.47
N TYR A 218 6.85 2.40 -8.44
CA TYR A 218 5.46 2.11 -8.03
C TYR A 218 4.44 3.22 -8.35
N ASN A 219 4.81 4.20 -9.18
CA ASN A 219 3.89 5.27 -9.61
C ASN A 219 2.97 4.87 -10.79
N PHE A 220 2.79 3.57 -11.08
CA PHE A 220 2.32 3.12 -12.40
C PHE A 220 0.86 2.71 -12.52
N PHE A 221 0.11 2.63 -11.43
CA PHE A 221 -1.28 2.18 -11.49
C PHE A 221 -2.21 3.39 -11.60
N GLN A 222 -2.58 3.74 -12.84
CA GLN A 222 -3.57 4.80 -13.16
C GLN A 222 -4.94 4.22 -13.55
N ASN A 223 -5.21 2.97 -13.21
CA ASN A 223 -6.27 2.20 -13.86
C ASN A 223 -7.51 2.14 -12.98
N ASN A 224 -8.68 2.23 -13.61
CA ASN A 224 -9.99 2.07 -12.95
C ASN A 224 -10.35 0.60 -12.67
N LEU A 225 -9.36 -0.22 -12.29
CA LEU A 225 -9.55 -1.65 -12.11
C LEU A 225 -10.42 -1.90 -10.87
N THR A 226 -11.55 -2.56 -11.06
CA THR A 226 -12.55 -2.86 -10.01
C THR A 226 -12.55 -4.33 -9.59
N GLU A 227 -12.15 -5.22 -10.49
CA GLU A 227 -12.09 -6.66 -10.25
C GLU A 227 -10.78 -7.25 -10.77
N LEU A 228 -10.11 -8.03 -9.92
CA LEU A 228 -8.90 -8.77 -10.24
C LEU A 228 -9.08 -10.21 -9.77
N ARG A 229 -8.95 -11.16 -10.70
CA ARG A 229 -8.93 -12.58 -10.39
C ARG A 229 -7.61 -13.18 -10.82
N ILE A 230 -6.94 -13.86 -9.90
CA ILE A 230 -5.70 -14.58 -10.18
C ILE A 230 -5.84 -16.01 -9.68
N ASP A 231 -5.92 -16.95 -10.59
CA ASP A 231 -5.94 -18.37 -10.25
C ASP A 231 -4.54 -18.97 -10.41
N ASP A 232 -4.15 -19.83 -9.46
CA ASP A 232 -2.87 -20.55 -9.42
C ASP A 232 -1.66 -19.67 -9.00
N TRP A 233 -1.82 -18.91 -7.91
CA TRP A 233 -0.76 -18.10 -7.28
C TRP A 233 0.25 -19.01 -6.54
N GLN A 234 1.55 -18.71 -6.63
CA GLN A 234 2.63 -19.50 -6.02
C GLN A 234 3.61 -18.67 -5.14
N GLU A 235 3.28 -17.42 -4.80
CA GLU A 235 4.20 -16.46 -4.15
C GLU A 235 3.87 -16.10 -2.69
N SER A 236 4.79 -15.37 -2.04
CA SER A 236 4.73 -14.94 -0.63
C SER A 236 3.73 -13.78 -0.38
N TYR A 237 3.23 -13.69 0.85
CA TYR A 237 2.20 -12.72 1.29
C TYR A 237 2.62 -11.24 1.16
N ALA A 238 3.92 -10.91 1.21
CA ALA A 238 4.42 -9.53 1.24
C ALA A 238 4.22 -8.76 -0.08
N ASN A 239 4.20 -9.45 -1.23
CA ASN A 239 4.00 -8.82 -2.54
C ASN A 239 2.51 -8.56 -2.83
N PHE A 240 1.62 -9.31 -2.17
CA PHE A 240 0.17 -9.17 -2.28
C PHE A 240 -0.32 -7.85 -1.68
N GLU A 241 0.18 -7.47 -0.50
CA GLU A 241 -0.19 -6.20 0.15
C GLU A 241 0.10 -4.99 -0.77
N ARG A 242 1.27 -4.98 -1.41
CA ARG A 242 1.71 -3.87 -2.28
C ARG A 242 0.87 -3.70 -3.54
N LEU A 243 0.42 -4.80 -4.14
CA LEU A 243 -0.46 -4.77 -5.32
C LEU A 243 -1.81 -4.10 -4.98
N ILE A 244 -2.35 -4.37 -3.79
CA ILE A 244 -3.64 -3.86 -3.38
C ILE A 244 -3.58 -2.36 -3.09
N TYR A 245 -2.53 -1.89 -2.40
CA TYR A 245 -2.36 -0.46 -2.13
C TYR A 245 -2.20 0.38 -3.40
N SER A 246 -1.75 -0.23 -4.49
CA SER A 246 -1.50 0.47 -5.74
C SER A 246 -2.77 0.68 -6.58
N VAL A 247 -3.89 -0.01 -6.28
CA VAL A 247 -5.14 0.07 -7.08
C VAL A 247 -6.33 0.44 -6.18
N PRO A 248 -6.54 1.74 -5.90
CA PRO A 248 -7.55 2.19 -4.93
C PRO A 248 -9.00 1.82 -5.30
N SER A 249 -9.28 1.62 -6.60
CA SER A 249 -10.61 1.27 -7.11
C SER A 249 -10.96 -0.22 -7.02
N LEU A 250 -10.05 -1.06 -6.54
CA LEU A 250 -10.22 -2.52 -6.56
C LEU A 250 -11.17 -2.97 -5.44
N HIS A 251 -12.38 -3.42 -5.80
CA HIS A 251 -13.41 -3.84 -4.85
C HIS A 251 -13.58 -5.37 -4.75
N ASN A 252 -13.24 -6.10 -5.81
CA ASN A 252 -13.39 -7.55 -5.89
C ASN A 252 -12.05 -8.21 -6.24
N LEU A 253 -11.44 -8.89 -5.27
CA LEU A 253 -10.16 -9.58 -5.44
C LEU A 253 -10.32 -11.06 -5.10
N ARG A 254 -10.04 -11.91 -6.08
CA ARG A 254 -10.02 -13.37 -5.89
C ARG A 254 -8.65 -13.90 -6.23
N ILE A 255 -8.00 -14.54 -5.27
CA ILE A 255 -6.76 -15.27 -5.51
C ILE A 255 -6.91 -16.73 -5.09
N ALA A 256 -6.68 -17.65 -6.02
CA ALA A 256 -6.56 -19.06 -5.71
C ALA A 256 -5.07 -19.41 -5.61
N TYR A 257 -4.65 -19.93 -4.46
CA TYR A 257 -3.25 -20.28 -4.17
C TYR A 257 -3.07 -21.80 -4.15
N TRP A 258 -2.01 -22.29 -4.78
CA TRP A 258 -1.57 -23.68 -4.68
C TRP A 258 -0.45 -23.79 -3.64
N GLY A 259 -0.81 -24.22 -2.43
CA GLY A 259 0.17 -24.59 -1.41
C GLY A 259 0.86 -25.91 -1.74
N MET A 260 2.04 -26.16 -1.18
CA MET A 260 2.81 -27.41 -1.37
C MET A 260 2.13 -28.69 -0.82
N GLY A 261 0.81 -28.68 -0.57
CA GLY A 261 -0.01 -29.86 -0.30
C GLY A 261 -1.25 -29.81 -1.19
N ASN A 262 -1.75 -30.96 -1.64
CA ASN A 262 -2.78 -31.15 -2.69
C ASN A 262 -4.19 -30.56 -2.40
N ASN A 263 -4.31 -29.51 -1.59
CA ASN A 263 -5.56 -28.83 -1.28
C ASN A 263 -5.56 -27.43 -1.90
N GLU A 264 -6.52 -27.16 -2.78
CA GLU A 264 -6.81 -25.81 -3.27
C GLU A 264 -7.36 -24.96 -2.13
N HIS A 265 -6.64 -23.90 -1.76
CA HIS A 265 -7.15 -22.90 -0.83
C HIS A 265 -7.62 -21.68 -1.64
N TYR A 266 -8.93 -21.43 -1.62
CA TYR A 266 -9.51 -20.22 -2.18
C TYR A 266 -9.44 -19.12 -1.14
N ILE A 267 -8.77 -18.01 -1.46
CA ILE A 267 -8.90 -16.80 -0.68
C ILE A 267 -9.77 -15.81 -1.48
N VAL A 268 -11.02 -15.68 -1.03
CA VAL A 268 -11.99 -14.73 -1.58
C VAL A 268 -12.00 -13.54 -0.65
N PHE A 269 -11.57 -12.38 -1.14
CA PHE A 269 -11.46 -11.16 -0.34
C PHE A 269 -12.58 -10.17 -0.69
N ASP A 270 -13.39 -9.79 0.30
CA ASP A 270 -14.37 -8.69 0.21
C ASP A 270 -13.79 -7.45 0.92
N GLN A 271 -13.86 -6.28 0.27
CA GLN A 271 -13.43 -4.99 0.84
C GLN A 271 -14.02 -4.68 2.23
N ARG A 272 -15.18 -5.23 2.60
CA ARG A 272 -15.77 -5.03 3.94
C ARG A 272 -14.98 -5.74 5.05
N LEU A 273 -14.33 -6.85 4.75
CA LEU A 273 -13.39 -7.53 5.67
C LEU A 273 -12.01 -6.83 5.72
N PHE A 274 -11.67 -6.05 4.68
CA PHE A 274 -10.38 -5.36 4.58
C PHE A 274 -10.19 -4.29 5.67
N LYS A 275 -11.27 -3.62 6.10
CA LYS A 275 -11.22 -2.65 7.20
C LYS A 275 -10.82 -3.26 8.55
N SER A 276 -11.06 -4.57 8.78
CA SER A 276 -10.67 -5.22 10.04
C SER A 276 -9.33 -5.96 9.95
N ILE A 277 -8.85 -6.33 8.75
CA ILE A 277 -7.61 -7.09 8.56
C ILE A 277 -6.36 -6.18 8.42
N ILE A 278 -6.54 -4.89 8.06
CA ILE A 278 -5.42 -3.93 7.91
C ILE A 278 -5.21 -3.05 9.16
N ASN A 279 -5.91 -3.34 10.26
CA ASN A 279 -5.78 -2.52 11.46
C ASN A 279 -4.51 -2.79 12.29
N GLY A 280 -3.41 -3.16 11.62
CA GLY A 280 -2.20 -3.62 12.28
C GLY A 280 -0.97 -3.79 11.38
N SER A 281 -0.33 -2.70 10.94
CA SER A 281 1.06 -2.79 10.41
C SER A 281 1.80 -1.47 10.16
N HIS A 282 1.37 -0.33 10.70
CA HIS A 282 1.98 0.97 10.41
C HIS A 282 2.57 1.70 11.60
N PHE A 283 2.23 1.36 12.85
CA PHE A 283 2.84 2.04 13.99
C PHE A 283 4.30 1.59 14.17
N LEU A 284 5.22 2.55 14.20
CA LEU A 284 6.65 2.30 14.37
C LEU A 284 7.15 2.78 15.74
N GLY A 285 6.36 3.52 16.50
CA GLY A 285 6.77 4.03 17.81
C GLY A 285 6.34 5.47 18.04
N GLY A 286 6.61 5.97 19.22
CA GLY A 286 6.23 7.31 19.62
C GLY A 286 6.56 7.62 21.08
N THR A 287 6.28 8.85 21.46
CA THR A 287 6.45 9.39 22.81
C THR A 287 5.35 10.40 23.09
N ILE A 288 5.01 10.57 24.38
CA ILE A 288 4.09 11.60 24.85
C ILE A 288 4.71 12.27 26.07
N THR A 289 4.95 13.57 26.01
CA THR A 289 5.47 14.35 27.14
C THR A 289 4.52 15.51 27.46
N TRP A 290 4.69 16.13 28.63
CA TRP A 290 3.90 17.26 29.04
C TRP A 290 4.69 18.21 29.94
N HIS A 291 4.33 19.50 29.92
CA HIS A 291 4.88 20.46 30.87
C HIS A 291 3.90 21.60 31.13
N PRO A 292 3.95 22.26 32.29
CA PRO A 292 3.15 23.46 32.56
C PRO A 292 3.57 24.62 31.65
N ILE A 293 2.61 25.47 31.26
CA ILE A 293 2.90 26.74 30.58
C ILE A 293 3.62 27.70 31.54
N ASN A 294 3.23 27.67 32.81
CA ASN A 294 3.83 28.49 33.87
C ASN A 294 3.96 27.65 35.16
N VAL A 295 5.19 27.27 35.48
CA VAL A 295 5.53 26.47 36.67
C VAL A 295 5.15 27.13 38.00
N SER A 296 5.04 28.46 38.03
CA SER A 296 4.75 29.23 39.24
C SER A 296 3.33 29.78 39.29
N VAL A 297 2.43 29.33 38.41
CA VAL A 297 1.03 29.79 38.41
C VAL A 297 0.38 29.50 39.77
N THR A 298 -0.39 30.46 40.27
CA THR A 298 -1.14 30.34 41.52
C THR A 298 -2.63 30.33 41.22
N GLY A 299 -3.37 29.35 41.75
CA GLY A 299 -4.80 29.21 41.51
C GLY A 299 -5.21 27.74 41.41
N THR A 300 -6.49 27.50 41.18
CA THR A 300 -7.07 26.14 41.14
C THR A 300 -6.95 25.45 39.79
N SER A 301 -6.45 26.15 38.76
CA SER A 301 -6.32 25.65 37.39
C SER A 301 -4.88 25.79 36.89
N VAL A 302 -4.41 24.77 36.19
CA VAL A 302 -3.06 24.68 35.63
C VAL A 302 -3.16 24.36 34.15
N ASP A 303 -2.62 25.22 33.30
CA ASP A 303 -2.52 24.94 31.87
C ASP A 303 -1.20 24.21 31.59
N ILE A 304 -1.31 23.06 30.94
CA ILE A 304 -0.18 22.26 30.47
C ILE A 304 -0.18 22.15 28.95
N ILE A 305 0.99 21.95 28.37
CA ILE A 305 1.16 21.55 26.97
C ILE A 305 1.41 20.05 26.96
N ILE A 306 0.59 19.29 26.24
CA ILE A 306 0.83 17.87 25.96
C ILE A 306 1.38 17.76 24.55
N THR A 307 2.56 17.16 24.40
CA THR A 307 3.21 16.93 23.09
C THR A 307 3.23 15.44 22.77
N GLN A 308 2.63 15.09 21.63
CA GLN A 308 2.49 13.73 21.12
C GLN A 308 3.33 13.58 19.86
N THR A 309 4.27 12.64 19.83
CA THR A 309 5.10 12.35 18.65
C THR A 309 4.94 10.89 18.24
N TYR A 310 4.69 10.64 16.96
CA TYR A 310 4.47 9.29 16.43
C TYR A 310 5.26 9.07 15.14
N SER A 311 5.81 7.86 15.03
CA SER A 311 6.45 7.32 13.83
C SER A 311 5.56 6.27 13.19
N TRP A 312 5.42 6.35 11.87
CA TRP A 312 4.56 5.50 11.08
C TRP A 312 5.28 4.94 9.84
N GLY A 313 4.81 3.81 9.31
CA GLY A 313 5.29 3.29 8.04
C GLY A 313 4.94 4.24 6.89
N TYR A 314 5.95 4.70 6.15
CA TYR A 314 5.83 5.72 5.10
C TYR A 314 4.76 5.37 4.04
N LEU A 315 4.78 4.14 3.51
CA LEU A 315 3.84 3.71 2.46
C LEU A 315 2.38 3.67 2.92
N LEU A 316 2.17 3.65 4.23
CA LEU A 316 0.87 3.55 4.85
C LEU A 316 0.40 4.95 5.27
N VAL A 317 1.25 5.70 5.95
CA VAL A 317 0.97 7.06 6.40
C VAL A 317 1.84 8.05 5.62
N LEU A 318 1.33 8.50 4.48
CA LEU A 318 2.10 9.32 3.53
C LEU A 318 2.12 10.80 3.95
N CYS A 319 3.28 11.26 4.43
CA CYS A 319 3.62 12.68 4.46
C CYS A 319 4.43 13.05 3.22
N THR A 320 4.35 14.31 2.79
CA THR A 320 5.18 14.84 1.69
C THR A 320 5.89 16.10 2.14
N THR A 321 6.97 16.48 1.45
CA THR A 321 7.67 17.75 1.71
C THR A 321 6.72 18.94 1.69
N ALA A 322 5.78 18.99 0.75
CA ALA A 322 4.78 20.06 0.68
C ALA A 322 3.88 20.10 1.92
N MET A 323 3.48 18.93 2.46
CA MET A 323 2.69 18.84 3.68
C MET A 323 3.46 19.31 4.91
N ILE A 324 4.74 18.95 5.00
CA ILE A 324 5.63 19.39 6.08
C ILE A 324 5.79 20.92 6.03
N THR A 325 6.15 21.48 4.87
CA THR A 325 6.35 22.93 4.71
C THR A 325 5.08 23.75 4.96
N SER A 326 3.90 23.18 4.74
CA SER A 326 2.61 23.85 4.98
C SER A 326 1.94 23.46 6.30
N ASN A 327 2.64 22.77 7.21
CA ASN A 327 2.13 22.30 8.50
C ASN A 327 0.78 21.59 8.35
N GLN A 328 0.68 20.65 7.42
CA GLN A 328 -0.54 19.88 7.20
C GLN A 328 -0.63 18.70 8.17
N LEU A 329 -1.85 18.44 8.64
CA LEU A 329 -2.17 17.20 9.34
C LEU A 329 -1.92 15.99 8.45
N ILE A 330 -1.57 14.87 9.07
CA ILE A 330 -1.52 13.58 8.38
C ILE A 330 -2.82 13.36 7.60
N PRO A 331 -2.75 12.92 6.32
CA PRO A 331 -3.94 12.68 5.53
C PRO A 331 -4.63 11.42 6.04
N VAL A 332 -5.94 11.50 6.20
CA VAL A 332 -6.72 10.47 6.92
C VAL A 332 -7.21 9.32 6.04
N GLY A 333 -6.75 9.24 4.78
CA GLY A 333 -7.22 8.32 3.73
C GLY A 333 -7.86 7.02 4.24
N VAL A 334 -7.05 5.97 4.41
CA VAL A 334 -7.50 4.68 4.99
C VAL A 334 -7.58 4.75 6.53
N TYR A 335 -6.93 5.73 7.14
CA TYR A 335 -6.79 5.91 8.60
C TYR A 335 -7.81 6.90 9.17
N SER A 336 -9.07 6.80 8.74
CA SER A 336 -10.12 7.73 9.16
C SER A 336 -10.34 7.73 10.68
N TYR A 337 -9.98 6.64 11.36
CA TYR A 337 -10.07 6.52 12.81
C TYR A 337 -9.23 7.57 13.56
N LEU A 338 -8.15 8.07 12.96
CA LEU A 338 -7.31 9.12 13.56
C LEU A 338 -8.10 10.42 13.78
N THR A 339 -9.19 10.65 13.02
CA THR A 339 -10.02 11.85 13.19
C THR A 339 -10.89 11.84 14.43
N THR A 340 -11.24 10.65 14.93
CA THR A 340 -12.17 10.49 16.05
C THR A 340 -11.45 10.16 17.36
N GLN A 341 -10.24 9.59 17.27
CA GLN A 341 -9.50 9.18 18.46
C GLN A 341 -8.87 10.35 19.21
N LYS A 342 -8.74 10.14 20.51
CA LYS A 342 -8.27 11.09 21.50
C LYS A 342 -7.24 10.44 22.41
N LEU A 343 -6.49 11.27 23.15
CA LEU A 343 -5.60 10.82 24.19
C LEU A 343 -6.44 10.56 25.44
N ASP A 344 -6.94 9.33 25.56
CA ASP A 344 -7.95 8.96 26.55
C ASP A 344 -7.34 8.82 27.94
N CYS A 345 -8.04 9.29 28.97
CA CYS A 345 -7.68 8.99 30.35
C CYS A 345 -7.97 7.51 30.64
N ILE A 346 -6.99 6.78 31.16
CA ILE A 346 -7.07 5.33 31.38
C ILE A 346 -6.98 4.93 32.85
N ASN A 347 -6.49 5.79 33.74
CA ASN A 347 -6.40 5.51 35.17
C ASN A 347 -6.53 6.79 36.01
N SER A 348 -7.14 6.65 37.19
CA SER A 348 -7.44 7.75 38.13
C SER A 348 -8.32 8.88 37.56
N CYS A 349 -9.23 8.55 36.64
CA CYS A 349 -10.12 9.50 35.95
C CYS A 349 -11.39 9.88 36.75
N GLY A 350 -11.34 9.90 38.09
CA GLY A 350 -12.51 9.89 38.99
C GLY A 350 -13.39 11.15 39.01
N ALA A 351 -14.63 11.03 39.51
CA ALA A 351 -15.71 12.02 39.42
C ALA A 351 -15.52 13.35 40.19
N SER A 352 -14.44 13.49 40.96
CA SER A 352 -14.06 14.73 41.68
C SER A 352 -12.79 15.37 41.12
N SER A 353 -12.26 14.83 40.02
CA SER A 353 -10.97 15.18 39.43
C SER A 353 -11.12 15.33 37.91
N THR A 354 -10.41 16.32 37.37
CA THR A 354 -10.08 16.51 35.95
C THR A 354 -11.21 17.04 35.06
N GLY A 355 -11.23 18.36 34.84
CA GLY A 355 -11.77 18.98 33.62
C GLY A 355 -10.98 18.60 32.35
N TYR A 356 -10.35 17.42 32.33
CA TYR A 356 -9.49 16.94 31.26
C TYR A 356 -10.32 16.65 30.01
N VAL A 357 -10.16 17.53 29.03
CA VAL A 357 -10.73 17.35 27.70
C VAL A 357 -9.68 16.69 26.84
N ALA A 358 -9.86 15.40 26.55
CA ALA A 358 -8.91 14.60 25.80
C ALA A 358 -8.57 15.26 24.43
N PRO A 359 -7.29 15.63 24.19
CA PRO A 359 -6.86 16.20 22.92
C PRO A 359 -6.89 15.15 21.81
N SER A 360 -6.88 15.59 20.55
CA SER A 360 -6.91 14.67 19.41
C SER A 360 -5.53 14.08 19.13
N ILE A 361 -5.47 12.79 18.77
CA ILE A 361 -4.21 12.11 18.45
C ILE A 361 -3.72 12.36 17.02
N ARG A 362 -4.48 13.09 16.18
CA ARG A 362 -4.12 13.31 14.77
C ARG A 362 -2.99 14.35 14.64
N PRO A 363 -1.77 13.96 14.29
CA PRO A 363 -0.63 14.88 14.32
C PRO A 363 -0.40 15.58 12.98
N TYR A 364 0.49 16.56 12.99
CA TYR A 364 1.04 17.22 11.80
C TYR A 364 2.22 16.43 11.23
N CYS A 365 2.37 16.45 9.91
CA CYS A 365 3.53 15.88 9.23
C CYS A 365 4.80 16.66 9.61
N MET A 366 5.82 15.97 10.11
CA MET A 366 7.08 16.59 10.54
C MET A 366 8.26 16.22 9.66
N ASP A 367 8.41 14.94 9.34
CA ASP A 367 9.49 14.48 8.47
C ASP A 367 9.13 13.18 7.75
N ILE A 368 9.93 12.84 6.76
CA ILE A 368 9.83 11.63 5.94
C ILE A 368 11.23 11.10 5.64
N SER A 369 11.37 9.77 5.72
CA SER A 369 12.51 9.03 5.19
C SER A 369 12.05 7.87 4.33
N ALA A 370 12.12 8.05 3.01
CA ALA A 370 11.79 6.98 2.06
C ALA A 370 12.76 5.78 2.13
N PRO A 371 14.08 5.96 2.31
CA PRO A 371 15.02 4.83 2.43
C PRO A 371 14.71 3.90 3.60
N VAL A 372 14.23 4.46 4.71
CA VAL A 372 13.89 3.73 5.94
C VAL A 372 12.41 3.32 5.95
N GLY A 373 11.60 3.97 5.13
CA GLY A 373 10.16 3.74 5.07
C GLY A 373 9.43 4.28 6.30
N THR A 374 9.87 5.43 6.84
CA THR A 374 9.28 6.06 8.02
C THR A 374 8.72 7.44 7.71
N THR A 375 7.56 7.73 8.29
CA THR A 375 6.95 9.06 8.41
C THR A 375 6.95 9.46 9.88
N ILE A 376 7.35 10.70 10.17
CA ILE A 376 7.38 11.26 11.53
C ILE A 376 6.34 12.37 11.63
N SER A 377 5.69 12.43 12.78
CA SER A 377 4.62 13.36 13.02
C SER A 377 4.51 13.78 14.47
N GLN A 378 4.05 15.02 14.69
CA GLN A 378 3.90 15.58 16.02
C GLN A 378 2.67 16.48 16.13
N ARG A 379 2.13 16.58 17.34
CA ARG A 379 1.16 17.62 17.72
C ARG A 379 1.41 18.04 19.16
N SER A 380 1.10 19.29 19.45
CA SER A 380 1.01 19.80 20.81
C SER A 380 -0.35 20.47 21.02
N ASP A 381 -0.97 20.23 22.17
CA ASP A 381 -2.24 20.84 22.57
C ASP A 381 -2.14 21.39 23.99
N ILE A 382 -2.79 22.53 24.23
CA ILE A 382 -2.95 23.08 25.58
C ILE A 382 -4.15 22.40 26.24
N VAL A 383 -3.94 21.89 27.45
CA VAL A 383 -4.97 21.27 28.28
C VAL A 383 -5.00 21.93 29.65
N THR A 384 -6.19 22.32 30.10
CA THR A 384 -6.39 22.91 31.42
C THR A 384 -6.78 21.82 32.42
N LEU A 385 -6.01 21.72 33.50
CA LEU A 385 -6.18 20.77 34.59
C LEU A 385 -6.53 21.49 35.90
N GLN A 386 -6.98 20.74 36.90
CA GLN A 386 -7.14 21.24 38.26
C GLN A 386 -5.87 21.01 39.08
N GLU A 387 -5.56 21.95 39.98
CA GLU A 387 -4.45 21.77 40.92
C GLU A 387 -4.64 20.46 41.71
N GLY A 388 -3.61 19.63 41.72
CA GLY A 388 -3.61 18.32 42.40
C GLY A 388 -4.05 17.13 41.55
N ASP A 389 -4.41 17.33 40.28
CA ASP A 389 -4.70 16.23 39.36
C ASP A 389 -3.45 15.33 39.17
N ASP A 390 -3.63 14.01 39.32
CA ASP A 390 -2.64 12.96 39.08
C ASP A 390 -3.33 11.76 38.41
N PHE A 391 -3.07 11.57 37.13
CA PHE A 391 -3.76 10.56 36.31
C PHE A 391 -2.87 10.05 35.19
N SER A 392 -3.33 8.98 34.52
CA SER A 392 -2.66 8.46 33.32
C SER A 392 -3.56 8.57 32.11
N ALA A 393 -2.99 9.00 31.00
CA ALA A 393 -3.66 9.06 29.70
C ALA A 393 -2.86 8.28 28.66
N ALA A 394 -3.54 7.64 27.72
CA ALA A 394 -2.88 6.79 26.74
C ALA A 394 -3.51 6.87 25.35
N PHE A 395 -2.66 6.63 24.36
CA PHE A 395 -3.11 6.30 23.01
C PHE A 395 -2.86 4.81 22.79
N GLN A 396 -3.92 4.05 22.47
CA GLN A 396 -3.88 2.60 22.36
C GLN A 396 -4.51 2.12 21.05
N GLN A 397 -3.92 1.15 20.36
CA GLN A 397 -4.51 0.48 19.18
C GLN A 397 -4.06 -0.98 19.03
N SER A 398 -4.68 -1.65 18.06
CA SER A 398 -4.68 -3.11 17.93
C SER A 398 -3.42 -3.75 17.35
N ALA A 399 -2.61 -3.08 16.53
CA ALA A 399 -1.38 -3.75 16.14
C ALA A 399 -0.19 -2.87 15.76
N TRP A 400 0.93 -3.23 16.39
CA TRP A 400 2.25 -3.13 15.79
C TRP A 400 2.29 -3.87 14.46
N ARG A 401 3.29 -3.58 13.65
CA ARG A 401 3.69 -4.51 12.58
C ARG A 401 4.02 -5.92 13.15
N PRO A 402 4.04 -6.97 12.31
CA PRO A 402 4.51 -8.29 12.75
C PRO A 402 5.89 -8.21 13.41
N LEU A 403 5.97 -8.71 14.64
CA LEU A 403 7.18 -8.79 15.46
C LEU A 403 7.62 -10.25 15.57
N ALA A 404 8.88 -10.47 15.91
CA ALA A 404 9.44 -11.80 16.13
C ALA A 404 8.77 -12.53 17.32
N THR A 405 8.31 -11.77 18.31
CA THR A 405 7.65 -12.29 19.52
C THR A 405 6.12 -12.29 19.45
N ALA A 406 5.53 -11.55 18.50
CA ALA A 406 4.08 -11.47 18.33
C ALA A 406 3.69 -11.00 16.92
N SER A 407 2.75 -11.70 16.28
CA SER A 407 2.31 -11.37 14.91
C SER A 407 1.35 -10.18 14.81
N SER A 408 0.68 -9.80 15.91
CA SER A 408 -0.31 -8.71 15.96
C SER A 408 -0.48 -8.18 17.38
N ALA A 409 0.62 -7.79 18.04
CA ALA A 409 0.55 -7.25 19.40
C ALA A 409 -0.05 -5.84 19.42
N PRO A 410 -1.04 -5.54 20.29
CA PRO A 410 -1.49 -4.18 20.50
C PRO A 410 -0.38 -3.32 21.10
N TRP A 411 -0.54 -2.01 21.02
CA TRP A 411 0.34 -1.04 21.67
C TRP A 411 -0.46 -0.08 22.52
N SER A 412 0.22 0.47 23.53
CA SER A 412 -0.30 1.50 24.42
C SER A 412 0.83 2.46 24.72
N ILE A 413 0.70 3.74 24.35
CA ILE A 413 1.65 4.79 24.71
C ILE A 413 1.00 5.60 25.82
N SER A 414 1.35 5.27 27.07
CA SER A 414 0.73 5.85 28.27
C SER A 414 1.66 6.84 28.96
N VAL A 415 1.13 8.02 29.29
CA VAL A 415 1.83 9.07 30.04
C VAL A 415 1.14 9.26 31.40
N ARG A 416 1.92 9.49 32.46
CA ARG A 416 1.42 9.95 33.76
C ARG A 416 1.58 11.47 33.86
N ILE A 417 0.47 12.14 34.11
CA ILE A 417 0.38 13.59 34.27
C ILE A 417 0.09 13.88 35.73
N ASN A 418 0.94 14.68 36.36
CA ASN A 418 0.87 14.98 37.79
C ASN A 418 1.14 16.47 38.03
N VAL A 419 0.07 17.22 38.26
CA VAL A 419 0.13 18.66 38.56
C VAL A 419 -0.04 18.92 40.06
N ASN A 420 0.53 18.04 40.88
CA ASN A 420 0.81 18.38 42.28
C ASN A 420 2.04 19.30 42.35
N ARG A 421 2.03 20.24 43.30
CA ARG A 421 3.22 21.05 43.58
C ARG A 421 4.31 20.16 44.16
N ARG A 422 5.52 20.36 43.67
CA ARG A 422 6.71 19.66 44.16
C ARG A 422 6.98 20.04 45.61
N SER A 423 7.45 19.09 46.41
CA SER A 423 7.71 19.28 47.83
C SER A 423 8.98 20.06 48.13
N ASP A 424 9.92 20.11 47.19
CA ASP A 424 11.23 20.75 47.30
C ASP A 424 11.18 22.27 47.07
N ASN A 425 10.41 22.72 46.07
CA ASN A 425 10.39 24.11 45.62
C ASN A 425 8.99 24.74 45.50
N GLY A 426 7.91 23.96 45.66
CA GLY A 426 6.53 24.42 45.57
C GLY A 426 6.03 24.78 44.16
N LEU A 427 6.84 24.52 43.12
CA LEU A 427 6.51 24.72 41.71
C LEU A 427 5.86 23.46 41.12
N TYR A 428 5.25 23.59 39.95
CA TYR A 428 4.82 22.43 39.17
C TYR A 428 6.00 21.80 38.44
N ASN A 429 5.94 20.48 38.27
CA ASN A 429 6.96 19.70 37.59
C ASN A 429 6.93 19.89 36.07
N ASN A 430 8.09 20.01 35.44
CA ASN A 430 8.26 19.83 34.01
C ASN A 430 8.66 18.37 33.74
N ALA A 431 7.77 17.59 33.12
CA ALA A 431 8.13 16.21 32.79
C ALA A 431 9.35 16.16 31.84
N PRO A 432 10.17 15.10 31.90
CA PRO A 432 11.31 14.97 31.03
C PRO A 432 10.85 14.88 29.57
N VAL A 433 11.75 15.25 28.67
CA VAL A 433 11.58 15.09 27.23
C VAL A 433 12.50 13.98 26.77
N ALA A 434 11.93 12.93 26.21
CA ALA A 434 12.66 11.82 25.62
C ALA A 434 12.00 11.40 24.31
N THR A 435 12.82 11.16 23.29
CA THR A 435 12.31 10.79 21.96
C THR A 435 13.31 9.91 21.23
N MET A 436 12.82 9.00 20.40
CA MET A 436 13.65 8.07 19.64
C MET A 436 13.20 7.92 18.21
N MET A 437 14.18 7.79 17.32
CA MET A 437 13.96 7.44 15.92
C MET A 437 13.58 5.96 15.79
N SER A 438 12.69 5.66 14.85
CA SER A 438 12.25 4.29 14.59
C SER A 438 12.14 4.01 13.09
N PRO A 439 12.57 2.82 12.63
CA PRO A 439 13.28 1.78 13.37
C PRO A 439 14.79 2.06 13.54
N ILE A 440 15.39 1.41 14.52
CA ILE A 440 16.85 1.31 14.68
C ILE A 440 17.32 -0.01 14.07
N LEU A 441 18.31 0.05 13.17
CA LEU A 441 18.89 -1.12 12.51
C LEU A 441 20.04 -1.68 13.35
N ILE A 442 20.00 -2.98 13.62
CA ILE A 442 20.95 -3.67 14.49
C ILE A 442 21.62 -4.80 13.71
N PRO A 443 22.94 -4.79 13.56
CA PRO A 443 23.65 -5.90 12.91
C PRO A 443 23.48 -7.20 13.69
N VAL A 444 23.21 -8.29 12.98
CA VAL A 444 23.10 -9.63 13.56
C VAL A 444 24.38 -10.02 14.30
N ASN A 445 24.23 -10.67 15.46
CA ASN A 445 25.33 -11.11 16.33
C ASN A 445 26.23 -9.99 16.86
N GLN A 446 25.80 -8.73 16.80
CA GLN A 446 26.55 -7.59 17.34
C GLN A 446 25.82 -6.97 18.52
N LEU A 447 26.52 -6.88 19.67
CA LEU A 447 26.03 -6.11 20.80
C LEU A 447 25.98 -4.64 20.42
N THR A 448 24.78 -4.08 20.38
CA THR A 448 24.55 -2.68 20.08
C THR A 448 24.12 -1.96 21.35
N ILE A 449 24.71 -0.79 21.56
CA ILE A 449 24.39 0.10 22.69
C ILE A 449 23.52 1.22 22.12
N ILE A 450 22.32 1.37 22.66
CA ILE A 450 21.38 2.44 22.29
C ILE A 450 21.24 3.36 23.48
N ASN A 451 21.61 4.62 23.31
CA ASN A 451 21.41 5.66 24.30
C ASN A 451 20.11 6.40 23.96
N VAL A 452 19.13 6.35 24.85
CA VAL A 452 17.91 7.14 24.69
C VAL A 452 18.22 8.58 25.12
N PRO A 453 18.08 9.56 24.23
CA PRO A 453 18.31 10.96 24.57
C PRO A 453 17.17 11.44 25.46
N VAL A 454 17.54 11.96 26.62
CA VAL A 454 16.63 12.53 27.60
C VAL A 454 17.14 13.90 28.00
N ALA A 455 16.22 14.86 28.14
CA ALA A 455 16.48 16.16 28.73
C ALA A 455 15.43 16.44 29.81
N ASP A 456 15.87 17.06 30.89
CA ASP A 456 15.01 17.48 31.99
C ASP A 456 15.18 18.97 32.25
N ALA A 457 14.06 19.68 32.46
CA ALA A 457 14.07 21.13 32.59
C ALA A 457 14.34 21.60 34.03
N ASP A 458 14.01 20.77 35.02
CA ASP A 458 14.07 21.11 36.44
C ASP A 458 15.38 20.65 37.09
N GLY A 459 16.17 19.83 36.39
CA GLY A 459 17.42 19.25 36.89
C GLY A 459 17.22 18.00 37.74
N ASP A 460 16.10 17.30 37.52
CA ASP A 460 15.72 16.10 38.26
C ASP A 460 16.59 14.89 37.91
N ILE A 461 16.57 13.90 38.81
CA ILE A 461 17.22 12.62 38.56
C ILE A 461 16.35 11.80 37.63
N ILE A 462 16.90 11.44 36.47
CA ILE A 462 16.23 10.62 35.47
C ILE A 462 16.55 9.14 35.66
N HIS A 463 15.51 8.31 35.66
CA HIS A 463 15.64 6.87 35.53
C HIS A 463 14.78 6.32 34.39
N CYS A 464 15.36 5.38 33.65
CA CYS A 464 14.63 4.57 32.68
C CYS A 464 14.34 3.16 33.19
N ARG A 465 13.17 2.64 32.85
CA ARG A 465 12.76 1.25 33.10
C ARG A 465 11.94 0.71 31.95
N TRP A 466 11.80 -0.61 31.87
CA TRP A 466 10.82 -1.22 30.97
C TRP A 466 9.39 -0.80 31.33
N SER A 467 8.55 -0.63 30.31
CA SER A 467 7.12 -0.45 30.48
C SER A 467 6.47 -1.72 31.04
N THR A 468 5.39 -1.55 31.80
CA THR A 468 4.69 -2.62 32.52
C THR A 468 3.17 -2.48 32.38
N THR A 469 2.44 -3.54 32.75
CA THR A 469 0.98 -3.51 32.93
C THR A 469 0.59 -3.48 34.41
N SER A 470 1.35 -2.76 35.23
CA SER A 470 1.16 -2.75 36.69
C SER A 470 0.24 -1.62 37.15
N ASN A 471 -0.30 -1.73 38.36
CA ASN A 471 -1.10 -0.67 39.02
C ASN A 471 -2.31 -0.17 38.21
N GLY A 472 -2.90 -1.03 37.37
CA GLY A 472 -4.07 -0.68 36.54
C GLY A 472 -3.75 0.16 35.31
N VAL A 473 -2.47 0.42 35.03
CA VAL A 473 -2.01 1.14 33.84
C VAL A 473 -1.35 0.15 32.88
N ASP A 474 -1.78 0.15 31.62
CA ASP A 474 -1.14 -0.60 30.55
C ASP A 474 -0.20 0.32 29.78
N GLU A 475 1.11 0.25 30.05
CA GLU A 475 2.13 1.14 29.46
C GLU A 475 2.69 0.65 28.11
N CYS A 476 2.33 -0.57 27.66
CA CYS A 476 2.99 -1.23 26.53
C CYS A 476 2.07 -2.11 25.67
N GLY A 477 0.81 -2.30 26.06
CA GLY A 477 -0.12 -3.16 25.36
C GLY A 477 0.36 -4.61 25.36
N GLY A 478 0.52 -5.17 24.16
CA GLY A 478 0.97 -6.55 23.97
C GLY A 478 2.48 -6.74 23.92
N VAL A 479 3.28 -5.68 24.15
CA VAL A 479 4.75 -5.73 23.99
C VAL A 479 5.52 -5.40 25.28
N CYS A 480 4.95 -5.71 26.43
CA CYS A 480 5.61 -5.51 27.72
C CYS A 480 6.78 -6.47 27.95
N PRO A 481 7.99 -5.98 28.24
CA PRO A 481 9.12 -6.83 28.62
C PRO A 481 8.85 -7.59 29.94
N PRO A 482 9.51 -8.74 30.17
CA PRO A 482 10.59 -9.31 29.35
C PRO A 482 10.10 -10.22 28.21
N SER A 483 8.83 -10.64 28.18
CA SER A 483 8.35 -11.65 27.21
C SER A 483 8.28 -11.14 25.76
N SER A 484 8.16 -9.84 25.57
CA SER A 484 8.13 -9.21 24.25
C SER A 484 9.51 -9.03 23.61
N LEU A 485 10.58 -9.21 24.39
CA LEU A 485 11.97 -9.01 23.97
C LEU A 485 12.78 -10.31 24.14
N PRO A 486 13.88 -10.49 23.39
CA PRO A 486 14.90 -11.50 23.65
C PRO A 486 15.48 -11.39 25.06
N SER A 487 15.86 -12.54 25.63
CA SER A 487 16.35 -12.67 27.02
C SER A 487 17.65 -11.92 27.32
N ASN A 488 18.36 -11.47 26.29
CA ASN A 488 19.64 -10.75 26.37
C ASN A 488 19.49 -9.23 26.21
N MET A 489 18.26 -8.71 26.10
CA MET A 489 18.03 -7.27 26.11
C MET A 489 17.98 -6.73 27.54
N THR A 490 18.70 -5.64 27.81
CA THR A 490 18.76 -5.01 29.14
C THR A 490 18.63 -3.50 29.02
N ILE A 491 17.94 -2.88 29.97
CA ILE A 491 17.90 -1.43 30.15
C ILE A 491 18.56 -1.07 31.48
N TYR A 492 19.36 -0.02 31.47
CA TYR A 492 19.94 0.57 32.67
C TYR A 492 19.20 1.85 33.07
N PRO A 493 19.23 2.24 34.36
CA PRO A 493 18.56 3.45 34.84
C PRO A 493 19.01 4.73 34.11
N ASN A 494 20.25 4.80 33.63
CA ASN A 494 20.76 5.92 32.82
C ASN A 494 20.28 5.91 31.36
N CYS A 495 19.16 5.23 31.06
CA CYS A 495 18.54 5.20 29.75
C CYS A 495 19.42 4.60 28.63
N THR A 496 20.35 3.71 29.02
CA THR A 496 21.17 2.91 28.10
C THR A 496 20.56 1.53 27.91
N ILE A 497 20.41 1.11 26.66
CA ILE A 497 19.86 -0.19 26.27
C ILE A 497 20.95 -1.02 25.61
N LEU A 498 21.07 -2.28 26.03
CA LEU A 498 21.90 -3.29 25.40
C LEU A 498 21.03 -4.28 24.65
N ILE A 499 21.40 -4.55 23.40
CA ILE A 499 20.62 -5.37 22.49
C ILE A 499 21.52 -6.20 21.58
N ILE A 500 21.18 -7.48 21.41
CA ILE A 500 21.84 -8.40 20.50
C ILE A 500 20.85 -9.49 20.09
N ASP A 501 20.81 -9.86 18.82
CA ASP A 501 19.99 -10.97 18.31
C ASP A 501 20.73 -11.70 17.19
N GLN A 502 20.31 -12.93 16.93
CA GLN A 502 21.01 -13.85 16.02
C GLN A 502 20.24 -14.10 14.71
N THR A 503 19.02 -13.58 14.57
CA THR A 503 18.13 -13.88 13.44
C THR A 503 17.83 -12.63 12.64
N VAL A 504 18.41 -12.56 11.44
CA VAL A 504 18.16 -11.48 10.47
C VAL A 504 16.68 -11.45 10.08
N GLY A 505 16.13 -10.23 9.99
CA GLY A 505 14.73 -10.00 9.66
C GLY A 505 13.80 -9.94 10.88
N ASN A 506 14.29 -10.28 12.08
CA ASN A 506 13.53 -10.11 13.30
C ASN A 506 13.23 -8.62 13.57
N TRP A 507 12.00 -8.38 14.01
CA TRP A 507 11.53 -7.08 14.49
C TRP A 507 11.14 -7.20 15.95
N PHE A 508 11.59 -6.27 16.78
CA PHE A 508 11.15 -6.17 18.17
C PHE A 508 10.63 -4.77 18.46
N ALA A 509 9.62 -4.68 19.32
CA ALA A 509 9.13 -3.43 19.86
C ALA A 509 9.77 -3.19 21.22
N VAL A 510 10.46 -2.08 21.35
CA VAL A 510 11.07 -1.62 22.59
C VAL A 510 10.10 -0.63 23.22
N ALA A 511 9.62 -0.93 24.43
CA ALA A 511 8.73 -0.07 25.20
C ALA A 511 9.32 0.20 26.59
N LEU A 512 9.61 1.47 26.87
CA LEU A 512 10.19 1.92 28.12
C LEU A 512 9.48 3.16 28.65
N MET A 513 9.69 3.40 29.95
CA MET A 513 9.27 4.62 30.64
C MET A 513 10.51 5.42 31.05
N VAL A 514 10.45 6.72 30.86
CA VAL A 514 11.42 7.70 31.39
C VAL A 514 10.74 8.42 32.54
N GLU A 515 11.35 8.36 33.71
CA GLU A 515 10.80 8.85 34.96
C GLU A 515 11.77 9.85 35.60
N ASP A 516 11.22 10.92 36.16
CA ASP A 516 11.94 11.96 36.87
C ASP A 516 11.67 11.90 38.37
N PHE A 517 12.71 12.21 39.15
CA PHE A 517 12.71 12.12 40.59
C PHE A 517 13.36 13.37 41.17
N ILE A 518 12.74 13.95 42.20
CA ILE A 518 13.27 15.12 42.93
C ILE A 518 14.74 14.92 43.32
N ASP A 519 15.08 13.73 43.81
CA ASP A 519 16.43 13.37 44.22
C ASP A 519 16.66 11.86 44.14
N SER A 520 17.89 11.43 44.40
CA SER A 520 18.32 10.03 44.34
C SER A 520 17.72 9.11 45.40
N THR A 521 17.00 9.66 46.38
CA THR A 521 16.32 8.90 47.45
C THR A 521 14.82 8.76 47.21
N SER A 522 14.25 9.54 46.28
CA SER A 522 12.84 9.43 45.93
C SER A 522 12.55 8.08 45.28
N ILE A 523 11.47 7.44 45.73
CA ILE A 523 10.97 6.17 45.19
C ILE A 523 9.71 6.35 44.34
N THR A 524 9.14 7.56 44.34
CA THR A 524 7.93 7.90 43.58
C THR A 524 8.33 8.91 42.52
N PRO A 525 8.12 8.60 41.23
CA PRO A 525 8.42 9.54 40.18
C PRO A 525 7.43 10.71 40.18
N LEU A 526 7.92 11.90 39.84
CA LEU A 526 7.10 13.10 39.66
C LEU A 526 6.20 12.91 38.45
N SER A 527 6.74 12.36 37.37
CA SER A 527 6.06 12.04 36.12
C SER A 527 6.68 10.79 35.46
N SER A 528 5.95 10.24 34.48
CA SER A 528 6.42 9.08 33.72
C SER A 528 6.00 9.26 32.27
N ILE A 529 6.97 9.36 31.36
CA ILE A 529 6.71 9.49 29.91
C ILE A 529 7.07 8.21 29.17
N PRO A 530 6.28 7.79 28.17
CA PRO A 530 6.56 6.59 27.39
C PRO A 530 7.51 6.90 26.23
N VAL A 531 8.44 5.99 25.95
CA VAL A 531 9.21 5.97 24.71
C VAL A 531 9.08 4.59 24.09
N GLN A 532 8.55 4.54 22.87
CA GLN A 532 8.40 3.29 22.12
C GLN A 532 9.03 3.43 20.74
N PHE A 533 9.77 2.42 20.31
CA PHE A 533 10.36 2.36 18.98
C PHE A 533 10.59 0.90 18.56
N LEU A 534 10.90 0.70 17.29
CA LEU A 534 11.20 -0.61 16.73
C LEU A 534 12.69 -0.78 16.53
N VAL A 535 13.13 -2.02 16.67
CA VAL A 535 14.47 -2.46 16.28
C VAL A 535 14.34 -3.57 15.24
N GLN A 536 15.18 -3.51 14.21
CA GLN A 536 15.25 -4.51 13.16
C GLN A 536 16.63 -5.13 13.12
N ILE A 537 16.68 -6.46 13.13
CA ILE A 537 17.93 -7.20 12.97
C ILE A 537 18.25 -7.30 11.48
N VAL A 538 19.40 -6.79 11.09
CA VAL A 538 19.86 -6.74 9.69
C VAL A 538 21.14 -7.55 9.52
N ASN A 539 21.44 -7.91 8.27
CA ASN A 539 22.75 -8.47 7.95
C ASN A 539 23.84 -7.47 8.34
N GLN A 540 24.98 -7.98 8.77
CA GLN A 540 26.15 -7.14 8.98
C GLN A 540 26.55 -6.52 7.64
N SER A 541 26.61 -5.19 7.62
CA SER A 541 27.08 -4.41 6.48
C SER A 541 28.57 -4.66 6.24
N SER A 542 29.02 -4.47 5.00
CA SER A 542 30.46 -4.41 4.66
C SER A 542 31.18 -3.29 5.42
N CYS A 543 30.43 -2.27 5.83
CA CYS A 543 30.82 -1.17 6.67
C CYS A 543 30.37 -1.42 8.12
N PRO A 544 31.25 -1.82 9.05
CA PRO A 544 30.86 -2.14 10.42
C PRO A 544 30.59 -0.89 11.29
N ASN A 545 31.00 0.29 10.83
CA ASN A 545 30.91 1.53 11.59
C ASN A 545 29.72 2.35 11.08
N PRO A 546 28.63 2.50 11.86
CA PRO A 546 27.48 3.30 11.43
C PRO A 546 27.89 4.78 11.24
N PRO A 547 27.13 5.56 10.46
CA PRO A 547 27.38 6.99 10.32
C PRO A 547 27.35 7.73 11.65
N THR A 548 28.21 8.74 11.79
CA THR A 548 28.22 9.62 12.97
C THR A 548 27.53 10.93 12.65
N ILE A 549 26.54 11.31 13.45
CA ILE A 549 25.92 12.64 13.39
C ILE A 549 26.84 13.63 14.11
N ILE A 550 27.06 14.79 13.48
CA ILE A 550 27.83 15.92 14.02
C ILE A 550 26.94 17.16 13.92
N GLY A 551 26.83 17.94 14.98
CA GLY A 551 25.85 19.00 15.09
C GLY A 551 26.21 20.00 16.18
N PRO A 552 25.55 21.17 16.20
CA PRO A 552 25.95 22.29 17.05
C PRO A 552 25.67 22.07 18.55
N SER A 553 24.93 21.02 18.93
CA SER A 553 24.37 20.78 20.27
C SER A 553 24.39 19.29 20.66
N LEU A 554 25.35 18.52 20.15
CA LEU A 554 25.36 17.06 20.37
C LEU A 554 25.94 16.60 21.72
N GLU A 555 26.55 17.51 22.48
CA GLU A 555 27.22 17.23 23.76
C GLU A 555 26.53 17.95 24.93
N GLU A 556 25.22 17.73 25.11
CA GLU A 556 24.43 18.27 26.24
C GLU A 556 24.41 19.82 26.33
N SER A 557 24.90 20.50 25.29
CA SER A 557 24.98 21.97 25.25
C SER A 557 23.73 22.53 24.59
N CYS A 558 22.90 23.25 25.34
CA CYS A 558 21.68 23.86 24.80
C CYS A 558 22.00 25.11 23.96
N ILE A 559 21.32 25.27 22.83
CA ILE A 559 21.38 26.50 22.03
C ILE A 559 20.17 27.37 22.37
N VAL A 560 20.43 28.59 22.81
CA VAL A 560 19.37 29.57 23.06
C VAL A 560 18.84 30.10 21.73
N VAL A 561 17.55 29.94 21.49
CA VAL A 561 16.85 30.49 20.33
C VAL A 561 15.76 31.44 20.78
N VAL A 562 15.64 32.59 20.11
CA VAL A 562 14.71 33.67 20.47
C VAL A 562 13.42 33.57 19.65
N THR A 563 12.26 33.70 20.32
CA THR A 563 10.95 33.71 19.66
C THR A 563 10.87 34.80 18.57
N GLY A 564 10.23 34.47 17.45
CA GLY A 564 10.08 35.36 16.29
C GLY A 564 11.35 35.56 15.44
N GLN A 565 12.50 35.00 15.82
CA GLN A 565 13.72 35.04 15.00
C GLN A 565 13.97 33.70 14.33
N THR A 566 14.35 33.73 13.05
CA THR A 566 14.70 32.49 12.33
C THR A 566 16.07 32.00 12.76
N PHE A 567 16.09 30.85 13.41
CA PHE A 567 17.27 30.04 13.66
C PHE A 567 17.64 29.25 12.40
N ILE A 568 18.92 29.21 12.08
CA ILE A 568 19.48 28.41 10.99
C ILE A 568 20.71 27.68 11.52
N SER A 569 20.79 26.38 11.24
CA SER A 569 21.96 25.57 11.58
C SER A 569 22.17 24.46 10.57
N GLN A 570 23.34 23.83 10.60
CA GLN A 570 23.66 22.66 9.78
C GLN A 570 23.82 21.44 10.67
N LEU A 571 23.30 20.31 10.21
CA LEU A 571 23.54 19.01 10.82
C LEU A 571 24.33 18.16 9.83
N PHE A 572 25.49 17.67 10.27
CA PHE A 572 26.42 16.90 9.46
C PHE A 572 26.28 15.41 9.77
N ALA A 573 26.55 14.59 8.75
CA ALA A 573 26.72 13.15 8.88
C ALA A 573 28.09 12.77 8.29
N LEU A 574 28.88 12.04 9.08
CA LEU A 574 30.14 11.47 8.67
C LEU A 574 29.96 9.98 8.34
N ASN A 575 30.29 9.61 7.12
CA ASN A 575 30.46 8.23 6.70
C ASN A 575 31.81 7.71 7.18
N ASN A 576 31.76 6.69 8.06
CA ASN A 576 32.93 6.11 8.72
C ASN A 576 33.60 4.98 7.93
N CYS A 577 33.15 4.70 6.70
CA CYS A 577 33.59 3.59 5.88
C CYS A 577 34.22 4.00 4.54
N GLY A 578 34.51 5.29 4.39
CA GLY A 578 35.21 5.83 3.22
C GLY A 578 34.33 5.93 1.97
N SER A 579 34.95 6.23 0.83
CA SER A 579 34.26 6.67 -0.39
C SER A 579 33.41 5.61 -1.10
N SER A 580 33.44 4.34 -0.67
CA SER A 580 32.63 3.26 -1.25
C SER A 580 31.20 3.19 -0.72
N VAL A 581 30.89 3.97 0.31
CA VAL A 581 29.58 4.04 0.97
C VAL A 581 29.05 5.46 0.82
N THR A 582 27.73 5.62 0.69
CA THR A 582 27.10 6.95 0.55
C THR A 582 25.99 7.13 1.56
N ILE A 583 25.93 8.30 2.20
CA ILE A 583 24.78 8.68 3.03
C ILE A 583 23.59 8.93 2.11
N MET A 584 22.53 8.17 2.30
CA MET A 584 21.30 8.22 1.54
C MET A 584 20.30 9.23 2.10
N ASP A 585 20.30 9.42 3.43
CA ASP A 585 19.39 10.32 4.11
C ASP A 585 19.93 10.76 5.47
N ILE A 586 19.49 11.93 5.93
CA ILE A 586 19.66 12.41 7.30
C ILE A 586 18.27 12.77 7.80
N THR A 587 17.64 11.84 8.51
CA THR A 587 16.27 11.98 8.99
C THR A 587 16.27 12.65 10.35
N ILE A 588 15.27 13.51 10.60
CA ILE A 588 15.11 14.19 11.87
C ILE A 588 13.74 13.88 12.50
N LEU A 589 13.74 13.73 13.82
CA LEU A 589 12.55 13.88 14.64
C LEU A 589 12.69 15.23 15.36
N ALA A 590 11.86 16.17 14.96
CA ALA A 590 11.87 17.54 15.46
C ALA A 590 10.46 18.01 15.81
N PHE A 591 10.38 19.22 16.37
CA PHE A 591 9.15 19.90 16.77
C PHE A 591 8.55 20.74 15.64
N LEU A 592 7.27 21.09 15.79
CA LEU A 592 6.49 21.80 14.76
C LEU A 592 7.20 23.05 14.22
N GLY A 593 7.24 23.20 12.90
CA GLY A 593 7.85 24.36 12.23
C GLY A 593 9.37 24.29 12.04
N MET A 594 10.04 23.24 12.51
CA MET A 594 11.40 22.92 12.08
C MET A 594 11.36 22.42 10.62
N ILE A 595 12.15 23.05 9.76
CA ILE A 595 12.23 22.73 8.33
C ILE A 595 13.60 22.12 8.05
N ARG A 596 13.58 20.92 7.47
CA ARG A 596 14.74 20.18 6.96
C ARG A 596 15.00 20.52 5.49
N GLY A 597 16.23 20.90 5.17
CA GLY A 597 16.72 21.07 3.81
C GLY A 597 17.03 19.74 3.12
N ASN A 598 17.52 19.84 1.88
CA ASN A 598 18.00 18.68 1.14
C ASN A 598 19.39 18.27 1.62
N ILE A 599 19.69 16.97 1.55
CA ILE A 599 21.03 16.46 1.81
C ILE A 599 22.02 17.02 0.77
N THR A 600 23.14 17.53 1.26
CA THR A 600 24.21 18.09 0.45
C THR A 600 25.53 17.42 0.83
N GLN A 601 26.28 16.98 -0.18
CA GLN A 601 27.58 16.38 0.01
C GLN A 601 28.67 17.46 0.05
N VAL A 602 29.46 17.49 1.12
CA VAL A 602 30.63 18.39 1.24
C VAL A 602 31.85 17.78 0.56
N ASN A 603 32.09 16.50 0.85
CA ASN A 603 33.20 15.72 0.33
C ASN A 603 32.81 14.23 0.29
N THR A 604 33.76 13.34 -0.03
CA THR A 604 33.49 11.90 -0.19
C THR A 604 32.98 11.21 1.07
N THR A 605 33.14 11.79 2.26
CA THR A 605 32.75 11.18 3.54
C THR A 605 31.79 12.04 4.36
N THR A 606 31.58 13.30 4.01
CA THR A 606 30.81 14.25 4.83
C THR A 606 29.63 14.81 4.06
N TYR A 607 28.45 14.71 4.69
CA TYR A 607 27.18 15.21 4.18
C TYR A 607 26.57 16.14 5.23
N TYR A 608 25.67 17.02 4.81
CA TYR A 608 24.88 17.83 5.73
C TYR A 608 23.47 18.09 5.23
N ILE A 609 22.61 18.49 6.15
CA ILE A 609 21.31 19.10 5.89
C ILE A 609 21.26 20.47 6.58
N ASP A 610 20.59 21.43 5.96
CA ASP A 610 20.26 22.69 6.61
C ASP A 610 19.00 22.50 7.46
N LEU A 611 19.00 23.09 8.64
CA LEU A 611 17.88 23.15 9.57
C LEU A 611 17.47 24.62 9.69
N SER A 612 16.18 24.90 9.62
CA SER A 612 15.66 26.24 9.87
C SER A 612 14.39 26.20 10.69
N TRP A 613 14.24 27.14 11.63
CA TRP A 613 13.08 27.22 12.50
C TRP A 613 12.85 28.63 12.97
N THR A 614 11.59 29.05 13.05
CA THR A 614 11.20 30.33 13.65
C THR A 614 10.25 30.04 14.82
N PRO A 615 10.75 29.97 16.07
CA PRO A 615 9.91 29.74 17.25
C PRO A 615 8.80 30.76 17.40
N THR A 616 7.69 30.30 17.97
CA THR A 616 6.58 31.14 18.46
C THR A 616 6.49 31.08 19.97
N ASP A 617 5.73 31.98 20.59
CA ASP A 617 5.57 32.01 22.06
C ASP A 617 4.94 30.72 22.62
N SER A 618 4.16 29.99 21.81
CA SER A 618 3.63 28.67 22.18
C SER A 618 4.68 27.55 22.19
N GLN A 619 5.92 27.84 21.81
CA GLN A 619 7.03 26.89 21.74
C GLN A 619 8.16 27.23 22.74
N LEU A 620 7.88 28.10 23.70
CA LEU A 620 8.78 28.38 24.81
C LEU A 620 9.06 27.10 25.61
N GLY A 621 10.32 26.90 25.99
CA GLY A 621 10.80 25.71 26.70
C GLY A 621 11.89 24.97 25.94
N TYR A 622 12.26 23.79 26.43
CA TYR A 622 13.24 22.93 25.78
C TYR A 622 12.65 22.28 24.53
N GLN A 623 13.44 22.28 23.47
CA GLN A 623 13.08 21.72 22.19
C GLN A 623 14.18 20.74 21.77
N VAL A 624 13.83 19.45 21.69
CA VAL A 624 14.79 18.37 21.40
C VAL A 624 14.63 17.92 19.95
N ILE A 625 15.76 17.77 19.26
CA ILE A 625 15.83 17.18 17.92
C ILE A 625 16.63 15.90 18.03
N CYS A 626 16.09 14.81 17.49
CA CYS A 626 16.87 13.60 17.23
C CYS A 626 17.15 13.49 15.75
N ALA A 627 18.32 12.95 15.41
CA ALA A 627 18.69 12.74 14.02
C ALA A 627 19.40 11.42 13.84
N MET A 628 19.21 10.82 12.67
CA MET A 628 19.84 9.58 12.27
C MET A 628 20.22 9.66 10.80
N ALA A 629 21.44 9.24 10.47
CA ALA A 629 21.91 9.14 9.10
C ALA A 629 21.91 7.69 8.65
N PHE A 630 21.51 7.49 7.40
CA PHE A 630 21.37 6.17 6.79
C PHE A 630 22.30 6.06 5.60
N ASP A 631 23.09 4.99 5.55
CA ASP A 631 24.03 4.71 4.46
C ASP A 631 23.61 3.49 3.64
N ARG A 632 24.34 3.24 2.54
CA ARG A 632 24.13 2.10 1.65
C ARG A 632 25.44 1.42 1.30
#